data_AF-A0A964YNU7-F1
#
_entry.id   AF-A0A964YNU7-F1
#
_cell.length_a   1.000
_cell.length_b   1.000
_cell.length_c   1.000
_cell.angle_alpha   90.00
_cell.angle_beta   90.00
_cell.angle_gamma   90.00
#
_symmetry.space_group_name_H-M   'P 1'
#
loop_
_entity.id
_entity.type
_entity.pdbx_description
1 polymer ?
#
loop_
_entity_poly.entity_id
_entity_poly.type
_entity_poly.pdbx_seq_one_letter_code
_entity_poly.pdbx_strand_id
1 'polypeptide(L)'
;MKKKGMKKLLLCFFVAFISISLNAQTKLDLESTAEITAWVTSHKFKTDESFGYTLAVETINQIPVLVFSHNTGNKKEFTNLTYTSGATSAMVTAQGEANNSIDVMVLENGDLMLAGMVFKPEE
;
A
#
# COMPACT_ATOMS: atom_id res chain seq x y z
N MET A 1 45.33 -32.03 42.48
CA MET A 1 44.68 -33.24 41.92
C MET A 1 43.31 -33.42 42.56
N LYS A 2 42.30 -33.81 41.75
CA LYS A 2 40.88 -34.11 42.08
C LYS A 2 39.99 -32.88 42.37
N LYS A 3 38.74 -32.76 41.94
CA LYS A 3 37.87 -33.35 40.88
C LYS A 3 36.65 -32.41 40.88
N LYS A 4 36.25 -31.87 39.72
CA LYS A 4 35.00 -32.18 39.00
C LYS A 4 33.70 -31.83 39.76
N GLY A 5 32.98 -30.81 39.26
CA GLY A 5 31.64 -30.45 39.71
C GLY A 5 30.91 -29.45 38.81
N MET A 6 30.89 -29.68 37.48
CA MET A 6 29.91 -29.04 36.60
C MET A 6 28.60 -29.81 36.66
N LYS A 7 27.48 -29.10 36.91
CA LYS A 7 26.15 -29.24 36.27
C LYS A 7 25.14 -28.44 37.08
N LYS A 8 24.86 -27.20 36.67
CA LYS A 8 23.57 -26.56 36.93
C LYS A 8 22.97 -26.24 35.57
N LEU A 9 22.10 -27.15 35.14
CA LEU A 9 21.26 -27.04 33.96
C LEU A 9 20.29 -25.88 34.21
N LEU A 10 20.54 -24.72 33.61
CA LEU A 10 19.63 -23.59 33.68
C LEU A 10 18.49 -23.86 32.70
N LEU A 11 17.32 -24.15 33.26
CA LEU A 11 16.08 -24.42 32.53
C LEU A 11 15.58 -23.09 31.92
N CYS A 12 15.61 -22.98 30.60
CA CYS A 12 15.04 -21.85 29.87
C CYS A 12 13.51 -21.85 30.05
N PHE A 13 12.97 -20.90 30.81
CA PHE A 13 11.54 -20.60 30.81
C PHE A 13 11.20 -19.78 29.56
N PHE A 14 10.65 -20.46 28.56
CA PHE A 14 10.05 -19.86 27.38
C PHE A 14 8.72 -19.22 27.81
N VAL A 15 8.72 -17.92 28.10
CA VAL A 15 7.48 -17.15 28.23
C VAL A 15 7.03 -16.80 26.82
N ALA A 16 6.12 -17.60 26.27
CA ALA A 16 5.41 -17.26 25.05
C ALA A 16 4.54 -16.03 25.33
N PHE A 17 5.03 -14.85 24.93
CA PHE A 17 4.20 -13.67 24.75
C PHE A 17 3.24 -13.97 23.59
N ILE A 18 2.04 -14.46 23.91
CA ILE A 18 0.93 -14.48 22.97
C ILE A 18 0.44 -13.04 22.89
N SER A 19 1.00 -12.27 21.96
CA SER A 19 0.41 -11.00 21.55
C SER A 19 -0.85 -11.33 20.75
N ILE A 20 -2.00 -11.26 21.41
CA ILE A 20 -3.29 -11.20 20.72
C ILE A 20 -3.35 -9.80 20.10
N SER A 21 -2.91 -9.67 18.85
CA SER A 21 -3.16 -8.46 18.08
C SER A 21 -4.62 -8.47 17.66
N LEU A 22 -5.48 -7.80 18.44
CA LEU A 22 -6.76 -7.33 17.91
C LEU A 22 -6.44 -6.34 16.79
N ASN A 23 -6.52 -6.79 15.54
CA ASN A 23 -6.50 -5.90 14.38
C ASN A 23 -7.83 -5.13 14.33
N ALA A 24 -7.96 -4.11 15.20
CA ALA A 24 -8.78 -2.97 14.85
C ALA A 24 -8.04 -2.28 13.70
N GLN A 25 -8.54 -2.44 12.47
CA GLN A 25 -8.02 -1.71 11.32
C GLN A 25 -8.11 -0.21 11.66
N THR A 26 -6.96 0.41 11.94
CA THR A 26 -6.88 1.85 12.19
C THR A 26 -7.46 2.54 10.97
N LYS A 27 -8.55 3.29 11.16
CA LYS A 27 -9.09 4.18 10.14
C LYS A 27 -7.94 5.04 9.65
N LEU A 28 -7.67 5.00 8.35
CA LEU A 28 -6.63 5.81 7.76
C LEU A 28 -7.14 7.25 7.70
N ASP A 29 -6.42 8.18 8.33
CA ASP A 29 -6.82 9.57 8.40
C ASP A 29 -6.31 10.31 7.15
N LEU A 30 -7.14 10.33 6.10
CA LEU A 30 -6.85 10.98 4.81
C LEU A 30 -7.67 12.26 4.65
N GLU A 31 -7.55 13.19 5.59
CA GLU A 31 -8.37 14.41 5.64
C GLU A 31 -7.83 15.52 4.72
N SER A 32 -6.56 15.46 4.33
CA SER A 32 -5.90 16.45 3.47
C SER A 32 -5.34 15.87 2.18
N THR A 33 -5.19 16.72 1.16
CA THR A 33 -4.52 16.34 -0.09
C THR A 33 -3.07 15.91 0.13
N ALA A 34 -2.36 16.50 1.09
CA ALA A 34 -0.99 16.13 1.42
C ALA A 34 -0.90 14.69 1.98
N GLU A 35 -1.82 14.29 2.86
CA GLU A 35 -1.89 12.93 3.40
C GLU A 35 -2.26 11.92 2.33
N ILE A 36 -3.23 12.26 1.46
CA ILE A 36 -3.60 11.42 0.31
C ILE A 36 -2.39 11.22 -0.60
N THR A 37 -1.68 12.31 -0.94
CA THR A 37 -0.45 12.22 -1.74
C THR A 37 0.59 11.34 -1.06
N ALA A 38 0.88 11.56 0.23
CA ALA A 38 1.84 10.76 0.97
C ALA A 38 1.45 9.27 1.02
N TRP A 39 0.18 8.97 1.23
CA TRP A 39 -0.33 7.60 1.27
C TRP A 39 -0.18 6.89 -0.07
N VAL A 40 -0.69 7.49 -1.15
CA VAL A 40 -0.67 6.90 -2.49
C VAL A 40 0.75 6.77 -3.04
N THR A 41 1.66 7.67 -2.66
CA THR A 41 3.06 7.62 -3.12
C THR A 41 3.95 6.68 -2.30
N SER A 42 3.55 6.31 -1.08
CA SER A 42 4.29 5.39 -0.22
C SER A 42 3.92 3.92 -0.40
N HIS A 43 2.84 3.63 -1.14
CA HIS A 43 2.33 2.27 -1.31
C HIS A 43 2.27 1.86 -2.77
N LYS A 44 2.47 0.56 -2.99
CA LYS A 44 2.02 -0.14 -4.17
C LYS A 44 0.70 -0.82 -3.85
N PHE A 45 -0.24 -0.79 -4.78
CA PHE A 45 -1.56 -1.34 -4.62
C PHE A 45 -1.79 -2.47 -5.61
N LYS A 46 -2.42 -3.56 -5.18
CA LYS A 46 -2.71 -4.73 -6.02
C LYS A 46 -4.17 -5.15 -5.92
N THR A 47 -4.72 -5.62 -7.03
CA THR A 47 -6.00 -6.34 -7.01
C THR A 47 -5.82 -7.73 -6.43
N ASP A 48 -6.93 -8.45 -6.28
CA ASP A 48 -6.92 -9.91 -6.14
C ASP A 48 -6.08 -10.56 -7.27
N GLU A 49 -5.44 -11.70 -6.98
CA GLU A 49 -4.58 -12.42 -7.92
C GLU A 49 -5.31 -12.82 -9.21
N SER A 50 -6.62 -13.06 -9.13
CA SER A 50 -7.46 -13.38 -10.28
C SER A 50 -7.54 -12.25 -11.32
N PHE A 51 -7.36 -11.00 -10.90
CA PHE A 51 -7.31 -9.84 -11.81
C PHE A 51 -5.89 -9.44 -12.20
N GLY A 52 -4.91 -9.63 -11.30
CA GLY A 52 -3.49 -9.47 -11.62
C GLY A 52 -3.02 -8.05 -11.95
N TYR A 53 -3.76 -7.00 -11.55
CA TYR A 53 -3.38 -5.61 -11.79
C TYR A 53 -2.72 -4.96 -10.57
N THR A 54 -1.86 -3.97 -10.83
CA THR A 54 -1.26 -3.12 -9.80
C THR A 54 -1.30 -1.64 -10.18
N LEU A 55 -1.33 -0.80 -9.17
CA LEU A 55 -1.18 0.66 -9.24
C LEU A 55 -0.05 1.09 -8.31
N ALA A 56 0.84 1.94 -8.79
CA ALA A 56 1.88 2.56 -7.97
C ALA A 56 2.23 3.94 -8.52
N VAL A 57 2.65 4.86 -7.66
CA VAL A 57 3.30 6.10 -8.10
C VAL A 57 4.81 5.89 -8.09
N GLU A 58 5.43 6.01 -9.24
CA GLU A 58 6.87 5.93 -9.43
C GLU A 58 7.45 7.30 -9.79
N THR A 59 8.75 7.51 -9.54
CA THR A 59 9.45 8.71 -10.01
C THR A 59 10.28 8.35 -11.24
N ILE A 60 9.86 8.84 -12.41
CA ILE A 60 10.54 8.61 -13.69
C ILE A 60 11.05 9.95 -14.19
N ASN A 61 12.36 10.09 -14.39
CA ASN A 61 12.99 11.35 -14.82
C ASN A 61 12.58 12.55 -13.95
N GLN A 62 12.52 12.37 -12.63
CA GLN A 62 12.11 13.39 -11.64
C GLN A 62 10.63 13.80 -11.70
N ILE A 63 9.80 13.08 -12.46
CA ILE A 63 8.36 13.34 -12.57
C ILE A 63 7.62 12.20 -11.87
N PRO A 64 6.62 12.48 -11.00
CA PRO A 64 5.74 11.45 -10.47
C PRO A 64 4.84 10.91 -11.58
N VAL A 65 4.80 9.59 -11.72
CA VAL A 65 4.04 8.86 -12.73
C VAL A 65 3.21 7.79 -12.04
N LEU A 66 1.89 7.82 -12.25
CA LEU A 66 1.02 6.72 -11.84
C LEU A 66 1.15 5.60 -12.88
N VAL A 67 1.64 4.46 -12.45
CA VAL A 67 1.84 3.27 -13.28
C VAL A 67 0.71 2.28 -12.99
N PHE A 68 -0.07 1.98 -14.03
CA PHE A 68 -1.07 0.91 -14.02
C PHE A 68 -0.53 -0.28 -14.80
N SER A 69 -0.33 -1.42 -14.16
CA SER A 69 0.28 -2.58 -14.80
C SER A 69 -0.45 -3.88 -14.53
N HIS A 70 -0.29 -4.85 -15.43
CA HIS A 70 -0.78 -6.22 -15.29
C HIS A 70 0.39 -7.18 -15.11
N ASN A 71 0.20 -8.27 -14.36
CA ASN A 71 1.22 -9.28 -14.07
C ASN A 71 1.81 -9.98 -15.31
N THR A 72 1.16 -9.87 -16.47
CA THR A 72 1.69 -10.35 -17.77
C THR A 72 2.64 -9.37 -18.46
N GLY A 73 2.96 -8.22 -17.84
CA GLY A 73 3.93 -7.25 -18.34
C GLY A 73 3.36 -6.05 -19.12
N ASN A 74 2.04 -5.94 -19.28
CA ASN A 74 1.42 -4.74 -19.86
C ASN A 74 1.45 -3.59 -18.85
N LYS A 75 1.83 -2.39 -19.30
CA LYS A 75 1.82 -1.17 -18.46
C LYS A 75 1.25 0.04 -19.19
N LYS A 76 0.63 0.93 -18.42
CA LYS A 76 0.22 2.28 -18.82
C LYS A 76 0.75 3.26 -17.80
N GLU A 77 1.23 4.40 -18.28
CA GLU A 77 1.82 5.46 -17.49
C GLU A 77 0.96 6.71 -17.60
N PHE A 78 0.71 7.36 -16.47
CA PHE A 78 -0.06 8.58 -16.37
C PHE A 78 0.72 9.63 -15.59
N THR A 79 0.80 10.84 -16.14
CA THR A 79 1.51 12.00 -15.59
C THR A 79 0.52 13.06 -15.10
N ASN A 80 1.01 14.22 -14.65
CA ASN A 80 0.17 15.35 -14.21
C ASN A 80 -0.85 14.95 -13.13
N LEU A 81 -0.38 14.21 -12.11
CA LEU A 81 -1.21 13.72 -11.01
C LEU A 81 -1.80 14.89 -10.23
N THR A 82 -3.12 14.87 -10.06
CA THR A 82 -3.86 15.82 -9.23
C THR A 82 -4.57 15.06 -8.12
N TYR A 83 -4.48 15.58 -6.90
CA TYR A 83 -5.07 15.01 -5.70
C TYR A 83 -6.17 15.93 -5.19
N THR A 84 -7.34 15.36 -4.93
CA THR A 84 -8.49 16.09 -4.41
C THR A 84 -9.02 15.37 -3.17
N SER A 85 -9.18 16.10 -2.06
CA SER A 85 -9.92 15.62 -0.90
C SER A 85 -11.39 15.99 -1.03
N GLY A 86 -12.27 15.16 -0.47
CA GLY A 86 -13.71 15.37 -0.50
C GLY A 86 -14.37 14.79 0.75
N ALA A 87 -15.55 15.30 1.10
CA ALA A 87 -16.28 14.87 2.29
C ALA A 87 -16.69 13.38 2.27
N THR A 88 -16.81 12.79 1.08
CA THR A 88 -17.24 11.40 0.88
C THR A 88 -16.15 10.50 0.30
N SER A 89 -15.20 11.05 -0.45
CA SER A 89 -14.10 10.29 -1.02
C SER A 89 -12.99 11.21 -1.50
N ALA A 90 -11.75 10.73 -1.41
CA ALA A 90 -10.61 11.35 -2.04
C ALA A 90 -10.40 10.79 -3.46
N MET A 91 -9.75 11.57 -4.34
CA MET A 91 -9.51 11.19 -5.73
C MET A 91 -8.07 11.49 -6.15
N VAL A 92 -7.52 10.62 -6.99
CA VAL A 92 -6.30 10.84 -7.76
C VAL A 92 -6.68 10.84 -9.23
N THR A 93 -6.43 11.94 -9.94
CA THR A 93 -6.64 12.02 -11.38
C THR A 93 -5.30 12.19 -12.09
N ALA A 94 -5.10 11.54 -13.22
CA ALA A 94 -3.85 11.63 -13.99
C ALA A 94 -4.10 11.53 -15.50
N GLN A 95 -3.17 12.08 -16.28
CA GLN A 95 -3.25 12.18 -17.73
C GLN A 95 -2.24 11.25 -18.40
N GLY A 96 -2.71 10.40 -19.30
CA GLY A 96 -1.91 9.51 -20.11
C GLY A 96 -1.84 9.96 -21.57
N GLU A 97 -1.14 9.16 -22.37
CA GLU A 97 -1.04 9.37 -23.82
C GLU A 97 -2.41 9.35 -24.52
N ALA A 98 -2.47 10.02 -25.69
CA ALA A 98 -3.66 10.08 -26.54
C ALA A 98 -4.93 10.62 -25.86
N ASN A 99 -4.79 11.60 -24.96
CA ASN A 99 -5.89 12.22 -24.18
C ASN A 99 -6.68 11.23 -23.33
N ASN A 100 -6.04 10.12 -22.92
CA ASN A 100 -6.64 9.21 -21.95
C ASN A 100 -6.40 9.74 -20.53
N SER A 101 -7.43 9.78 -19.69
CA SER A 101 -7.28 10.10 -18.27
C SER A 101 -7.62 8.90 -17.40
N ILE A 102 -7.14 8.91 -16.18
CA ILE A 102 -7.48 7.91 -15.17
C ILE A 102 -7.93 8.62 -13.90
N ASP A 103 -9.05 8.16 -13.36
CA ASP A 103 -9.61 8.63 -12.10
C ASP A 103 -9.64 7.46 -11.12
N VAL A 104 -8.88 7.59 -10.04
CA VAL A 104 -8.75 6.58 -8.99
C VAL A 104 -9.33 7.15 -7.72
N MET A 105 -10.33 6.47 -7.16
CA MET A 105 -10.89 6.82 -5.86
C MET A 105 -10.00 6.26 -4.76
N VAL A 106 -9.74 7.08 -3.73
CA VAL A 106 -9.08 6.66 -2.50
C VAL A 106 -10.16 6.48 -1.44
N LEU A 107 -10.31 5.26 -0.96
CA LEU A 107 -11.32 4.87 0.02
C LEU A 107 -10.84 5.20 1.44
N GLU A 108 -11.78 5.35 2.38
CA GLU A 108 -11.50 5.70 3.78
C GLU A 108 -10.61 4.66 4.50
N ASN A 109 -10.57 3.43 4.00
CA ASN A 109 -9.75 2.36 4.54
C ASN A 109 -8.33 2.32 3.92
N GLY A 110 -8.01 3.25 3.02
CA GLY A 110 -6.73 3.33 2.31
C GLY A 110 -6.65 2.54 1.01
N ASP A 111 -7.66 1.75 0.67
CA ASP A 111 -7.71 1.04 -0.61
C ASP A 111 -7.93 2.04 -1.77
N LEU A 112 -7.55 1.63 -2.98
CA LEU A 112 -7.88 2.35 -4.20
C LEU A 112 -9.01 1.64 -4.94
N MET A 113 -9.89 2.42 -5.57
CA MET A 113 -10.92 1.90 -6.47
C MET A 113 -10.79 2.53 -7.85
N LEU A 114 -10.73 1.70 -8.88
CA LEU A 114 -10.64 2.10 -10.28
C LEU A 114 -11.55 1.20 -11.12
N ALA A 115 -12.50 1.79 -11.84
CA ALA A 115 -13.43 1.07 -12.72
C ALA A 115 -14.11 -0.17 -12.06
N GLY A 116 -14.44 -0.06 -10.76
CA GLY A 116 -15.06 -1.13 -9.98
C GLY A 116 -14.11 -2.20 -9.43
N MET A 117 -12.81 -2.12 -9.75
CA MET A 117 -11.78 -2.96 -9.13
C MET A 117 -11.24 -2.28 -7.88
N VAL A 118 -11.03 -3.07 -6.83
CA VAL A 118 -10.40 -2.63 -5.58
C VAL A 118 -8.93 -3.06 -5.57
N PHE A 119 -8.03 -2.12 -5.30
CA PHE A 119 -6.61 -2.34 -5.14
C PHE A 119 -6.24 -2.10 -3.68
N LYS A 120 -5.70 -3.13 -3.04
CA LYS A 120 -5.26 -3.09 -1.65
C LYS A 120 -3.79 -2.71 -1.56
N PRO A 121 -3.38 -1.91 -0.58
CA PRO A 121 -1.97 -1.65 -0.34
C PRO A 121 -1.23 -2.98 -0.08
N GLU A 122 -0.04 -3.13 -0.64
CA GLU A 122 0.88 -4.21 -0.27
C GLU A 122 1.43 -3.95 1.14
N GLU A 123 1.48 -5.00 1.97
CA GLU A 123 2.09 -4.99 3.32
C GLU A 123 3.62 -5.01 3.27
#